data_AF-A0A7Y2CIK6-F1
#
_entry.id   AF-A0A7Y2CIK6-F1
#
_cell.length_a   1.000
_cell.length_b   1.000
_cell.length_c   1.000
_cell.angle_alpha   90.00
_cell.angle_beta   90.00
_cell.angle_gamma   90.00
#
_symmetry.space_group_name_H-M   'P 1'
#
loop_
_entity.id
_entity.type
_entity.pdbx_description
1 polymer ?
#
loop_
_entity_poly.entity_id
_entity_poly.type
_entity_poly.pdbx_seq_one_letter_code
_entity_poly.pdbx_strand_id
1 'polypeptide(L)'
;MLQEKYRAVLQIGESINVKDGYVKEEDGKLKIGGTVPYAYDKDRLWDAIKQQSGWESEVEADIDVANTDVYGVYEVVSGDTLWKVSEKLYGKGNLYMKIFEANKDQLDNPDRIKVGQKLKMPNP
;
A
#
# COMPACT_ATOMS: atom_id res chain seq x y z
N MET A 1 16.27 -15.59 11.54
CA MET A 1 15.25 -16.05 10.57
C MET A 1 14.80 -14.85 9.79
N LEU A 2 14.60 -14.97 8.48
CA LEU A 2 14.20 -13.85 7.64
C LEU A 2 12.80 -13.36 7.99
N GLN A 3 11.88 -14.24 8.38
CA GLN A 3 10.53 -13.83 8.80
C GLN A 3 10.51 -12.79 9.94
N GLU A 4 11.43 -12.85 10.91
CA GLU A 4 11.50 -11.85 11.98
C GLU A 4 12.01 -10.50 11.46
N LYS A 5 13.02 -10.52 10.58
CA LYS A 5 13.56 -9.30 9.95
C LYS A 5 12.49 -8.58 9.11
N TYR A 6 11.67 -9.35 8.39
CA TYR A 6 10.60 -8.84 7.52
C TYR A 6 9.22 -8.82 8.19
N ARG A 7 9.15 -8.86 9.53
CA ARG A 7 7.88 -8.92 10.27
C ARG A 7 6.89 -7.82 9.88
N ALA A 8 7.37 -6.61 9.60
CA ALA A 8 6.51 -5.51 9.15
C ALA A 8 5.81 -5.81 7.80
N VAL A 9 6.48 -6.49 6.88
CA VAL A 9 5.90 -6.93 5.60
C VAL A 9 4.78 -7.94 5.85
N LEU A 10 5.03 -8.90 6.75
CA LEU A 10 4.04 -9.94 7.09
C LEU A 10 2.79 -9.34 7.75
N GLN A 11 2.98 -8.39 8.67
CA GLN A 11 1.88 -7.66 9.30
C GLN A 11 1.06 -6.84 8.31
N ILE A 12 1.70 -6.23 7.30
CA ILE A 12 0.98 -5.55 6.22
C ILE A 12 0.16 -6.57 5.44
N GLY A 13 0.74 -7.71 5.07
CA GLY A 13 0.04 -8.80 4.38
C GLY A 13 -1.19 -9.30 5.14
N GLU A 14 -1.07 -9.51 6.46
CA GLU A 14 -2.19 -9.91 7.34
C GLU A 14 -3.30 -8.85 7.42
N SER A 15 -2.97 -7.56 7.24
CA SER A 15 -3.95 -6.47 7.21
C SER A 15 -4.70 -6.33 5.89
N ILE A 16 -4.25 -7.04 4.84
CA ILE A 16 -4.80 -6.98 3.49
C ILE A 16 -5.59 -8.26 3.21
N ASN A 17 -6.63 -8.16 2.39
CA ASN A 17 -7.36 -9.33 1.90
C ASN A 17 -6.60 -10.04 0.77
N VAL A 18 -5.42 -10.57 1.06
CA VAL A 18 -4.56 -11.28 0.10
C VAL A 18 -5.21 -12.63 -0.26
N LYS A 19 -5.39 -12.90 -1.55
CA LYS A 19 -5.83 -14.21 -2.05
C LYS A 19 -4.62 -15.07 -2.41
N ASP A 20 -4.74 -16.38 -2.13
CA ASP A 20 -3.69 -17.37 -2.43
C ASP A 20 -2.31 -16.98 -1.87
N GLY A 21 -2.31 -16.31 -0.71
CA GLY A 21 -1.13 -15.78 -0.07
C GLY A 21 -0.23 -16.88 0.50
N TYR A 22 1.08 -16.73 0.33
CA TYR A 22 2.07 -17.64 0.91
C TYR A 22 3.30 -16.91 1.45
N VAL A 23 3.94 -17.54 2.45
CA VAL A 23 5.21 -17.11 3.05
C VAL A 23 6.04 -18.37 3.30
N LYS A 24 7.24 -18.45 2.72
CA LYS A 24 8.17 -19.58 2.89
C LYS A 24 9.58 -19.08 3.07
N GLU A 25 10.34 -19.70 3.97
CA GLU A 25 11.78 -19.47 4.10
C GLU A 25 12.50 -20.70 3.53
N GLU A 26 13.10 -20.57 2.35
CA GLU A 26 13.74 -21.65 1.58
C GLU A 26 15.00 -21.10 0.90
N ASP A 27 16.05 -21.92 0.79
CA ASP A 27 17.31 -21.55 0.10
C ASP A 27 17.94 -20.24 0.60
N GLY A 28 17.75 -19.91 1.88
CA GLY A 28 18.22 -18.67 2.47
C GLY A 28 17.46 -17.42 2.00
N LYS A 29 16.27 -17.59 1.42
CA LYS A 29 15.39 -16.50 0.96
C LYS A 29 14.00 -16.61 1.59
N LEU A 30 13.38 -15.45 1.75
CA LEU A 30 11.98 -15.31 2.10
C LEU A 30 11.17 -15.15 0.81
N LYS A 31 10.45 -16.22 0.45
CA LYS A 31 9.53 -16.24 -0.67
C LYS A 31 8.14 -15.82 -0.17
N ILE A 32 7.63 -14.72 -0.71
CA ILE A 32 6.30 -14.20 -0.41
C ILE A 32 5.51 -14.03 -1.69
N GLY A 33 4.22 -14.26 -1.66
CA GLY A 33 3.39 -13.98 -2.82
C GLY A 33 1.91 -14.13 -2.57
N GLY A 34 1.13 -13.89 -3.62
CA GLY A 34 -0.33 -13.88 -3.62
C GLY A 34 -0.91 -12.69 -4.40
N THR A 35 -2.23 -12.62 -4.44
CA THR A 35 -2.95 -11.54 -5.13
C THR A 35 -3.51 -10.54 -4.12
N VAL A 36 -3.03 -9.31 -4.16
CA VAL A 36 -3.57 -8.19 -3.37
C VAL A 36 -4.76 -7.53 -4.07
N PRO A 37 -5.68 -6.88 -3.34
CA PRO A 37 -6.82 -6.19 -3.95
C PRO A 37 -6.40 -5.07 -4.90
N TYR A 38 -5.47 -4.21 -4.49
CA TYR A 38 -5.12 -2.99 -5.23
C TYR A 38 -3.61 -2.78 -5.37
N ALA A 39 -3.20 -1.95 -6.34
CA ALA A 39 -1.80 -1.58 -6.54
C ALA A 39 -1.18 -0.91 -5.30
N TYR A 40 -1.96 -0.10 -4.58
CA TYR A 40 -1.55 0.50 -3.31
C TYR A 40 -1.09 -0.53 -2.28
N ASP A 41 -1.78 -1.67 -2.18
CA ASP A 41 -1.42 -2.74 -1.24
C ASP A 41 -0.10 -3.40 -1.62
N LYS A 42 0.13 -3.60 -2.93
CA LYS A 42 1.39 -4.10 -3.47
C LYS A 42 2.54 -3.13 -3.19
N ASP A 43 2.32 -1.83 -3.40
CA ASP A 43 3.33 -0.81 -3.15
C ASP A 43 3.70 -0.74 -1.67
N ARG A 44 2.73 -0.83 -0.75
CA ARG A 44 3.00 -0.92 0.70
C ARG A 44 3.88 -2.09 1.08
N LEU A 45 3.65 -3.26 0.48
CA LEU A 45 4.48 -4.45 0.70
C LEU A 45 5.90 -4.22 0.19
N TRP A 46 6.06 -3.70 -1.04
CA TRP A 46 7.36 -3.40 -1.63
C TRP A 46 8.13 -2.32 -0.86
N ASP A 47 7.45 -1.27 -0.39
CA ASP A 47 8.06 -0.22 0.41
C ASP A 47 8.59 -0.76 1.74
N ALA A 48 7.84 -1.64 2.40
CA ALA A 48 8.27 -2.28 3.65
C ALA A 48 9.45 -3.24 3.44
N ILE A 49 9.49 -3.96 2.31
CA ILE A 49 10.62 -4.82 1.92
C ILE A 49 11.87 -3.97 1.72
N LYS A 50 11.78 -2.90 0.93
CA LYS A 50 12.92 -2.03 0.57
C LYS A 50 13.51 -1.25 1.75
N GLN A 51 12.78 -1.11 2.85
CA GLN A 51 13.30 -0.50 4.08
C GLN A 51 14.33 -1.41 4.79
N GLN A 52 14.35 -2.71 4.49
CA GLN A 52 15.32 -3.64 5.06
C GLN A 52 16.58 -3.69 4.19
N SER A 53 17.74 -3.52 4.80
CA SER A 53 19.02 -3.64 4.07
C SER A 53 19.24 -5.07 3.57
N GLY A 54 19.73 -5.23 2.34
CA GLY A 54 20.03 -6.54 1.75
C GLY A 54 18.81 -7.32 1.24
N TRP A 55 17.64 -6.68 1.15
CA TRP A 55 16.41 -7.31 0.67
C TRP A 55 16.54 -7.91 -0.73
N GLU A 56 17.39 -7.33 -1.58
CA GLU A 56 17.60 -7.77 -2.96
C GLU A 56 18.08 -9.22 -3.05
N SER A 57 18.84 -9.67 -2.05
CA SER A 57 19.35 -11.06 -1.97
C SER A 57 18.50 -11.97 -1.09
N GLU A 58 17.64 -11.40 -0.26
CA GLU A 58 16.92 -12.11 0.80
C GLU A 58 15.45 -12.34 0.50
N VAL A 59 14.84 -11.58 -0.42
CA VAL A 59 13.39 -11.64 -0.69
C VAL A 59 13.13 -11.97 -2.15
N GLU A 60 12.27 -12.97 -2.36
CA GLU A 60 11.62 -13.22 -3.65
C GLU A 60 10.12 -12.96 -3.46
N ALA A 61 9.61 -11.90 -4.10
CA ALA A 61 8.22 -11.49 -3.95
C ALA A 61 7.46 -11.59 -5.27
N ASP A 62 6.42 -12.42 -5.31
CA ASP A 62 5.51 -12.58 -6.43
C ASP A 62 4.11 -12.07 -6.05
N ILE A 63 3.90 -10.76 -6.25
CA ILE A 63 2.70 -10.05 -5.78
C ILE A 63 1.89 -9.57 -6.98
N ASP A 64 0.73 -10.18 -7.17
CA ASP A 64 -0.25 -9.82 -8.20
C ASP A 64 -1.29 -8.83 -7.68
N VAL A 65 -1.96 -8.12 -8.58
CA VAL A 65 -3.02 -7.15 -8.26
C VAL A 65 -4.32 -7.56 -8.92
N ALA A 66 -5.40 -7.65 -8.13
CA ALA A 66 -6.72 -8.05 -8.63
C ALA A 66 -7.46 -6.92 -9.36
N ASN A 67 -7.41 -5.69 -8.85
CA ASN A 67 -8.11 -4.54 -9.39
C ASN A 67 -7.12 -3.42 -9.77
N THR A 68 -7.13 -3.04 -11.04
CA THR A 68 -6.26 -1.99 -11.60
C THR A 68 -7.03 -0.72 -12.01
N ASP A 69 -8.36 -0.71 -11.90
CA ASP A 69 -9.21 0.44 -12.26
C ASP A 69 -9.05 1.61 -11.26
N VAL A 70 -8.74 1.28 -10.00
CA VAL A 70 -8.42 2.23 -8.93
C VAL A 70 -7.08 1.86 -8.31
N TYR A 71 -6.34 2.87 -7.85
CA TYR A 71 -5.04 2.65 -7.23
C TYR A 71 -5.17 1.95 -5.88
N GLY A 72 -6.20 2.28 -5.10
CA GLY A 72 -6.55 1.55 -3.88
C GLY A 72 -7.40 2.34 -2.90
N VAL A 73 -7.36 1.95 -1.63
CA VAL A 73 -8.06 2.64 -0.54
C VAL A 73 -7.04 3.04 0.52
N TYR A 74 -6.97 4.33 0.81
CA TYR A 74 -6.07 4.88 1.83
C TYR A 74 -6.85 5.27 3.07
N GLU A 75 -6.36 4.87 4.24
CA GLU A 75 -6.90 5.31 5.53
C GLU A 75 -6.12 6.53 6.02
N VAL A 76 -6.83 7.64 6.21
CA VAL A 76 -6.26 8.91 6.65
C VAL A 76 -5.67 8.77 8.04
N VAL A 77 -4.42 9.20 8.21
CA VAL A 77 -3.74 9.22 9.51
C VAL A 77 -3.58 10.65 10.04
N SER A 78 -3.23 10.78 11.32
CA SER A 78 -3.05 12.09 11.95
C SER A 78 -1.98 12.92 11.24
N GLY A 79 -2.33 14.16 10.87
CA GLY A 79 -1.44 15.11 10.20
C GLY A 79 -1.48 15.08 8.67
N ASP A 80 -2.28 14.20 8.08
CA ASP A 80 -2.51 14.13 6.64
C ASP A 80 -3.27 15.35 6.12
N THR A 81 -2.93 15.73 4.89
CA THR A 81 -3.72 16.57 3.99
C THR A 81 -3.81 15.84 2.66
N LEU A 82 -4.81 16.12 1.82
CA LEU A 82 -4.88 15.48 0.50
C LEU A 82 -3.60 15.72 -0.32
N TRP A 83 -2.97 16.90 -0.19
CA TRP A 83 -1.68 17.18 -0.82
C TRP A 83 -0.58 16.23 -0.37
N LYS A 84 -0.40 16.06 0.95
CA LYS A 84 0.63 15.17 1.51
C LYS A 84 0.38 13.71 1.13
N VAL A 85 -0.88 13.26 1.15
CA VAL A 85 -1.25 11.91 0.72
C VAL A 85 -0.92 11.73 -0.76
N SER A 86 -1.29 12.69 -1.60
CA SER A 86 -0.98 12.67 -3.04
C SER A 86 0.53 12.65 -3.31
N GLU A 87 1.31 13.45 -2.58
CA GLU A 87 2.77 13.46 -2.70
C GLU A 87 3.38 12.12 -2.26
N LYS A 88 2.92 11.57 -1.14
CA LYS A 88 3.39 10.29 -0.60
C LYS A 88 3.10 9.12 -1.55
N LEU A 89 1.89 9.06 -2.10
CA LEU A 89 1.44 7.91 -2.89
C LEU A 89 1.79 8.02 -4.38
N TYR A 90 1.74 9.24 -4.94
CA TYR A 90 1.94 9.46 -6.38
C TYR A 90 3.25 10.17 -6.71
N GLY A 91 4.02 10.58 -5.71
CA GLY A 91 5.19 11.45 -5.88
C GLY A 91 4.84 12.87 -6.32
N LYS A 92 3.54 13.23 -6.34
CA LYS A 92 3.03 14.49 -6.89
C LYS A 92 1.90 15.05 -6.04
N GLY A 93 2.20 16.04 -5.21
CA GLY A 93 1.20 16.67 -4.33
C GLY A 93 0.06 17.37 -5.08
N ASN A 94 0.31 17.88 -6.29
CA ASN A 94 -0.68 18.58 -7.09
C ASN A 94 -1.81 17.68 -7.65
N LEU A 95 -1.71 16.36 -7.51
CA LEU A 95 -2.78 15.43 -7.88
C LEU A 95 -3.86 15.29 -6.79
N TYR A 96 -3.76 16.01 -5.68
CA TYR A 96 -4.72 15.94 -4.57
C TYR A 96 -6.17 16.22 -4.99
N MET A 97 -6.38 17.07 -6.00
CA MET A 97 -7.72 17.33 -6.54
C MET A 97 -8.33 16.09 -7.21
N LYS A 98 -7.52 15.22 -7.84
CA LYS A 98 -8.03 13.94 -8.35
C LYS A 98 -8.56 13.07 -7.21
N ILE A 99 -7.86 13.06 -6.07
CA ILE A 99 -8.30 12.33 -4.87
C ILE A 99 -9.62 12.92 -4.37
N PHE A 100 -9.74 14.24 -4.28
CA PHE A 100 -10.99 14.89 -3.89
C PHE A 100 -12.15 14.52 -4.81
N GLU A 101 -11.95 14.62 -6.13
CA GLU A 101 -12.98 14.27 -7.14
C GLU A 101 -13.45 12.81 -7.01
N ALA A 102 -12.54 11.87 -6.77
CA ALA A 102 -12.86 10.46 -6.58
C ALA A 102 -13.65 10.16 -5.29
N ASN A 103 -13.72 11.12 -4.36
CA ASN A 103 -14.33 10.97 -3.03
C ASN A 103 -15.43 12.00 -2.76
N LYS A 104 -16.00 12.63 -3.80
CA LYS A 104 -17.12 13.58 -3.65
C LYS A 104 -18.40 12.97 -3.04
N ASP A 105 -18.49 11.65 -3.02
CA ASP A 105 -19.54 10.92 -2.30
C ASP A 105 -19.40 11.04 -0.77
N GLN A 106 -18.23 11.42 -0.27
CA GLN A 106 -17.94 11.55 1.16
C GLN A 106 -17.22 12.85 1.56
N LEU A 107 -16.79 13.67 0.60
CA LEU A 107 -16.09 14.93 0.82
C LEU A 107 -16.75 16.07 0.03
N ASP A 108 -17.25 17.07 0.77
CA ASP A 108 -17.73 18.33 0.18
C ASP A 108 -16.61 19.38 0.05
N ASN A 109 -15.50 19.18 0.78
CA ASN A 109 -14.35 20.09 0.79
C ASN A 109 -13.05 19.28 0.90
N PRO A 110 -12.04 19.54 0.05
CA PRO A 110 -10.78 18.80 0.03
C PRO A 110 -9.97 18.89 1.33
N ASP A 111 -10.18 19.93 2.15
CA ASP A 111 -9.47 20.13 3.41
C ASP A 111 -10.16 19.44 4.60
N ARG A 112 -11.34 18.84 4.40
CA ARG A 112 -12.16 18.26 5.48
C ARG A 112 -12.06 16.73 5.56
N ILE A 113 -10.83 16.22 5.60
CA ILE A 113 -10.57 14.79 5.85
C ILE A 113 -10.44 14.52 7.36
N LYS A 114 -10.78 13.30 7.79
CA LYS A 114 -10.73 12.88 9.19
C LYS A 114 -9.85 11.65 9.38
N VAL A 115 -9.14 11.56 10.51
CA VAL A 115 -8.38 10.35 10.87
C VAL A 115 -9.29 9.13 10.88
N GLY A 116 -8.83 8.03 10.29
CA GLY A 116 -9.58 6.79 10.09
C GLY A 116 -10.52 6.80 8.88
N GLN A 117 -10.66 7.92 8.17
CA GLN A 117 -11.47 7.98 6.95
C GLN A 117 -10.81 7.19 5.83
N LYS A 118 -11.58 6.33 5.14
CA LYS A 118 -11.13 5.53 4.01
C LYS A 118 -11.45 6.25 2.70
N LEU A 119 -10.41 6.69 2.00
CA LEU A 119 -10.51 7.43 0.76
C LEU A 119 -10.13 6.53 -0.43
N LYS A 120 -10.93 6.59 -1.50
CA LYS A 120 -10.62 5.97 -2.79
C LYS A 120 -9.46 6.71 -3.43
N MET A 121 -8.40 6.00 -3.76
CA MET A 121 -7.24 6.54 -4.45
C MET A 121 -7.38 6.24 -5.95
N PRO A 122 -7.57 7.25 -6.80
CA PRO A 122 -7.56 7.04 -8.25
C PRO A 122 -6.14 6.74 -8.75
N ASN A 123 -6.03 6.17 -9.95
CA ASN A 123 -4.73 6.07 -10.60
C ASN A 123 -4.13 7.49 -10.85
N PRO A 124 -2.81 7.68 -10.64
CA PRO A 124 -2.14 8.98 -10.71
C PRO A 124 -2.24 9.70 -12.06
#